data_AF-A0A813R8U6-F1
#
_entry.id   AF-A0A813R8U6-F1
#
_cell.length_a   1.000
_cell.length_b   1.000
_cell.length_c   1.000
_cell.angle_alpha   90.00
_cell.angle_beta   90.00
_cell.angle_gamma   90.00
#
_symmetry.space_group_name_H-M   'P 1'
#
loop_
_entity.id
_entity.type
_entity.pdbx_description
1 polymer ?
#
loop_
_entity_poly.entity_id
_entity_poly.type
_entity_poly.pdbx_seq_one_letter_code
_entity_poly.pdbx_strand_id
1 'polypeptide(L)'
;MEGDAKVTESIRSTTTPQTAPATNTRRKQPSTTDESSSPDPVTPRRGRRSTKLTTPTEQSSQEQTSTDDRPVRIALSSHLNFDQSHLETLRKLGFEIMDESCQVDALVVDRIRRTKKFFMCLARGAHILSPTWIETMIKENRYLPYEKYYLQDTNAETRYGFQLRESVRLAKQHPIFENYKIFCTKDTSPPYDDLKDIIEAAGGKFIEKINLNKPGKDLVCIVAQVHKNEYEDLCKKGVPIVSEEFALSGISKQKLDFEAFSLFQNVATTVKPTGSK
;
A
#
# COMPACT_ATOMS: atom_id res chain seq x y z
N MET A 1 -35.87 56.92 -5.35
CA MET A 1 -34.65 57.42 -4.71
C MET A 1 -33.85 56.20 -4.29
N GLU A 2 -32.65 56.09 -4.86
CA GLU A 2 -31.47 55.28 -4.46
C GLU A 2 -31.64 53.77 -4.18
N GLY A 3 -30.80 52.87 -4.68
CA GLY A 3 -29.57 53.00 -5.46
C GLY A 3 -28.90 51.62 -5.62
N ASP A 4 -28.37 51.39 -6.81
CA ASP A 4 -27.55 50.24 -7.23
C ASP A 4 -26.19 50.14 -6.51
N ALA A 5 -25.65 48.92 -6.40
CA ALA A 5 -24.21 48.69 -6.58
C ALA A 5 -23.90 47.19 -6.82
N LYS A 6 -23.64 46.87 -8.08
CA LYS A 6 -23.06 45.62 -8.58
C LYS A 6 -21.58 45.90 -8.87
N VAL A 7 -20.65 45.17 -8.26
CA VAL A 7 -19.21 45.30 -8.57
C VAL A 7 -18.71 43.99 -9.16
N THR A 8 -18.40 44.07 -10.46
CA THR A 8 -17.61 43.11 -11.24
C THR A 8 -16.26 43.77 -11.51
N GLU A 9 -15.15 43.07 -11.24
CA GLU A 9 -13.85 43.44 -11.80
C GLU A 9 -13.19 42.25 -12.50
N SER A 10 -12.97 42.46 -13.80
CA SER A 10 -12.10 41.72 -14.70
C SER A 10 -10.74 42.41 -14.75
N ILE A 11 -9.64 41.66 -14.66
CA ILE A 11 -8.30 42.09 -15.08
C ILE A 11 -7.66 40.89 -15.81
N ARG A 12 -7.74 40.85 -17.15
CA ARG A 12 -6.78 41.35 -18.17
C ARG A 12 -5.60 40.39 -18.44
N SER A 13 -5.78 39.65 -19.53
CA SER A 13 -4.73 39.01 -20.33
C SER A 13 -3.89 40.06 -21.06
N THR A 14 -2.57 39.85 -21.15
CA THR A 14 -1.69 40.56 -22.09
C THR A 14 -0.79 39.57 -22.82
N THR A 15 -0.66 39.80 -24.11
CA THR A 15 -0.11 38.93 -25.16
C THR A 15 1.07 39.66 -25.81
N THR A 16 2.28 39.05 -25.80
CA THR A 16 3.42 39.17 -26.79
C THR A 16 4.03 40.58 -27.06
N PRO A 17 5.24 40.75 -27.68
CA PRO A 17 5.85 39.91 -28.72
C PRO A 17 7.40 39.76 -28.84
N GLN A 18 7.75 38.73 -29.64
CA GLN A 18 8.86 38.59 -30.61
C GLN A 18 10.23 39.23 -30.35
N THR A 19 11.29 38.42 -30.47
CA THR A 19 12.35 38.64 -31.49
C THR A 19 13.16 37.37 -31.77
N ALA A 20 13.27 37.00 -33.05
CA ALA A 20 14.38 36.20 -33.61
C ALA A 20 15.33 37.17 -34.35
N PRO A 21 16.61 36.85 -34.59
CA PRO A 21 16.94 36.17 -35.86
C PRO A 21 18.16 35.21 -35.84
N ALA A 22 18.13 34.27 -36.82
CA ALA A 22 19.18 33.74 -37.72
C ALA A 22 20.67 33.66 -37.26
N THR A 23 21.56 32.72 -37.64
CA THR A 23 21.70 31.92 -38.86
C THR A 23 22.86 30.89 -38.70
N ASN A 24 22.76 29.76 -39.42
CA ASN A 24 23.83 28.94 -40.04
C ASN A 24 25.10 28.52 -39.27
N THR A 25 25.34 27.20 -39.18
CA THR A 25 26.43 26.55 -39.96
C THR A 25 26.33 25.03 -40.04
N ARG A 26 26.88 24.52 -41.14
CA ARG A 26 26.80 23.19 -41.75
C ARG A 26 28.15 22.47 -41.61
N ARG A 27 28.17 21.18 -41.24
CA ARG A 27 29.14 20.14 -41.69
C ARG A 27 28.85 18.80 -40.99
N LYS A 28 28.35 17.79 -41.71
CA LYS A 28 29.05 16.68 -42.42
C LYS A 28 29.66 15.62 -41.49
N GLN A 29 29.10 14.41 -41.60
CA GLN A 29 29.72 13.11 -41.30
C GLN A 29 30.97 12.87 -42.16
N PRO A 30 31.79 11.87 -41.80
CA PRO A 30 31.84 10.68 -42.66
C PRO A 30 31.95 9.33 -41.94
N SER A 31 31.50 8.29 -42.66
CA SER A 31 31.62 6.85 -42.46
C SER A 31 32.92 6.26 -43.02
N THR A 32 33.35 5.08 -42.54
CA THR A 32 34.07 3.95 -43.23
C THR A 32 34.50 2.92 -42.15
N THR A 33 33.96 1.69 -42.10
CA THR A 33 34.37 0.41 -42.76
C THR A 33 35.80 -0.06 -42.47
N ASP A 34 35.94 -1.18 -41.74
CA ASP A 34 36.51 -2.45 -42.23
C ASP A 34 36.73 -3.44 -41.06
N GLU A 35 36.22 -4.67 -41.16
CA GLU A 35 36.86 -5.80 -40.49
C GLU A 35 36.65 -7.11 -41.27
N SER A 36 37.70 -7.91 -41.24
CA SER A 36 38.02 -8.99 -42.16
C SER A 36 38.07 -10.34 -41.44
N SER A 37 38.02 -11.42 -42.23
CA SER A 37 38.77 -12.69 -42.06
C SER A 37 37.93 -13.96 -41.87
N SER A 38 38.04 -14.84 -42.88
CA SER A 38 38.09 -16.30 -42.74
C SER A 38 39.54 -16.74 -43.06
N PRO A 39 40.03 -17.92 -42.63
CA PRO A 39 39.80 -19.17 -43.38
C PRO A 39 39.80 -20.50 -42.57
N ASP A 40 39.20 -21.56 -43.14
CA ASP A 40 39.41 -23.00 -42.84
C ASP A 40 40.59 -23.57 -43.70
N PRO A 41 40.97 -24.88 -43.75
CA PRO A 41 40.52 -26.12 -43.05
C PRO A 41 41.66 -27.09 -42.58
N VAL A 42 41.32 -28.26 -42.00
CA VAL A 42 41.73 -29.64 -42.43
C VAL A 42 41.28 -30.72 -41.42
N THR A 43 40.78 -31.82 -41.99
CA THR A 43 40.13 -33.07 -41.52
C THR A 43 41.11 -34.11 -40.90
N PRO A 44 40.80 -35.42 -40.62
CA PRO A 44 39.55 -36.21 -40.77
C PRO A 44 39.19 -37.19 -39.61
N ARG A 45 37.95 -37.71 -39.57
CA ARG A 45 37.67 -39.12 -39.16
C ARG A 45 36.25 -39.63 -39.50
N ARG A 46 36.23 -40.65 -40.37
CA ARG A 46 35.44 -41.91 -40.39
C ARG A 46 33.99 -41.94 -39.87
N GLY A 47 33.11 -42.47 -40.74
CA GLY A 47 32.30 -43.65 -40.38
C GLY A 47 30.81 -43.42 -40.08
N ARG A 48 30.02 -43.39 -41.15
CA ARG A 48 28.55 -43.29 -41.20
C ARG A 48 27.85 -44.52 -40.59
N ARG A 49 26.97 -44.32 -39.60
CA ARG A 49 25.79 -45.17 -39.37
C ARG A 49 24.61 -44.33 -38.84
N SER A 50 23.48 -44.46 -39.53
CA SER A 50 22.26 -43.67 -39.38
C SER A 50 21.36 -44.23 -38.28
N THR A 51 20.96 -43.40 -37.32
CA THR A 51 19.76 -43.59 -36.48
C THR A 51 19.19 -42.22 -36.09
N LYS A 52 17.93 -41.98 -36.48
CA LYS A 52 17.13 -40.79 -36.17
C LYS A 52 17.07 -40.52 -34.67
N LEU A 53 17.55 -39.36 -34.22
CA LEU A 53 17.17 -38.77 -32.93
C LEU A 53 16.80 -37.31 -33.16
N THR A 54 15.59 -36.99 -32.71
CA THR A 54 14.94 -35.68 -32.66
C THR A 54 15.65 -34.77 -31.66
N THR A 55 15.80 -33.50 -32.06
CA THR A 55 16.30 -32.36 -31.29
C THR A 55 15.45 -32.05 -30.04
N PRO A 56 16.07 -31.66 -28.91
CA PRO A 56 15.41 -30.84 -27.91
C PRO A 56 15.90 -29.38 -28.04
N THR A 57 15.03 -28.51 -28.54
CA THR A 57 15.19 -27.06 -28.54
C THR A 57 14.55 -26.48 -27.28
N GLU A 58 15.39 -25.79 -26.51
CA GLU A 58 15.17 -24.59 -25.70
C GLU A 58 13.90 -24.44 -24.85
N GLN A 59 14.14 -24.45 -23.53
CA GLN A 59 13.73 -23.42 -22.56
C GLN A 59 12.28 -22.92 -22.65
N SER A 60 11.41 -23.53 -21.84
CA SER A 60 10.30 -22.80 -21.23
C SER A 60 10.59 -22.69 -19.74
N SER A 61 10.89 -21.47 -19.31
CA SER A 61 10.94 -21.05 -17.92
C SER A 61 9.63 -21.48 -17.26
N GLN A 62 9.72 -22.39 -16.30
CA GLN A 62 8.59 -22.79 -15.47
C GLN A 62 8.15 -21.57 -14.67
N GLU A 63 7.08 -20.91 -15.11
CA GLU A 63 6.27 -20.08 -14.24
C GLU A 63 5.74 -20.98 -13.13
N GLN A 64 6.15 -20.68 -11.91
CA GLN A 64 5.61 -21.28 -10.70
C GLN A 64 4.14 -20.86 -10.55
N THR A 65 3.22 -21.60 -11.17
CA THR A 65 1.80 -21.54 -10.85
C THR A 65 1.52 -22.44 -9.64
N SER A 66 2.03 -22.06 -8.47
CA SER A 66 1.22 -22.27 -7.27
C SER A 66 0.23 -21.10 -7.28
N THR A 67 -1.07 -21.31 -7.41
CA THR A 67 -1.92 -21.57 -6.25
C THR A 67 -3.32 -22.03 -6.68
N ASP A 68 -3.85 -23.02 -5.97
CA ASP A 68 -5.24 -23.09 -5.47
C ASP A 68 -6.35 -22.74 -6.48
N ASP A 69 -7.14 -23.74 -6.90
CA ASP A 69 -8.31 -23.65 -7.81
C ASP A 69 -9.48 -22.81 -7.26
N ARG A 70 -9.22 -21.98 -6.23
CA ARG A 70 -10.22 -21.12 -5.60
C ARG A 70 -10.41 -19.81 -6.38
N PRO A 71 -11.64 -19.29 -6.47
CA PRO A 71 -11.89 -18.00 -7.10
C PRO A 71 -11.14 -16.88 -6.36
N VAL A 72 -10.67 -15.89 -7.12
CA VAL A 72 -10.01 -14.70 -6.56
C VAL A 72 -11.07 -13.80 -5.95
N ARG A 73 -10.99 -13.55 -4.64
CA ARG A 73 -11.97 -12.71 -3.92
C ARG A 73 -11.57 -11.25 -4.02
N ILE A 74 -12.48 -10.42 -4.51
CA ILE A 74 -12.25 -8.98 -4.67
C ILE A 74 -13.33 -8.18 -3.97
N ALA A 75 -12.93 -7.09 -3.31
CA ALA A 75 -13.85 -6.05 -2.87
C ALA A 75 -13.72 -4.83 -3.78
N LEU A 76 -14.85 -4.29 -4.21
CA LEU A 76 -14.92 -3.03 -4.95
C LEU A 76 -15.37 -1.93 -3.99
N SER A 77 -14.78 -0.75 -4.06
CA SER A 77 -15.27 0.38 -3.28
C SER A 77 -16.61 0.88 -3.84
N SER A 78 -17.57 1.15 -2.97
CA SER A 78 -18.95 1.50 -3.35
C SER A 78 -19.05 2.71 -4.27
N HIS A 79 -18.13 3.67 -4.18
CA HIS A 79 -18.10 4.88 -5.01
C HIS A 79 -17.59 4.68 -6.44
N LEU A 80 -17.13 3.47 -6.82
CA LEU A 80 -16.62 3.19 -8.17
C LEU A 80 -17.73 2.93 -9.21
N ASN A 81 -18.99 2.85 -8.80
CA ASN A 81 -20.17 2.76 -9.68
C ASN A 81 -20.11 1.65 -10.76
N PHE A 82 -19.55 0.48 -10.43
CA PHE A 82 -19.64 -0.68 -11.32
C PHE A 82 -21.07 -1.25 -11.33
N ASP A 83 -21.72 -1.27 -12.49
CA ASP A 83 -23.07 -1.82 -12.65
C ASP A 83 -23.12 -3.36 -12.64
N GLN A 84 -24.33 -3.92 -12.68
CA GLN A 84 -24.54 -5.37 -12.65
C GLN A 84 -23.91 -6.11 -13.84
N SER A 85 -23.80 -5.47 -15.01
CA SER A 85 -23.19 -6.08 -16.19
C SER A 85 -21.67 -6.22 -16.03
N HIS A 86 -21.03 -5.23 -15.39
CA HIS A 86 -19.63 -5.29 -14.99
C HIS A 86 -19.39 -6.41 -13.98
N LEU A 87 -20.23 -6.50 -12.94
CA LEU A 87 -20.11 -7.54 -11.92
C LEU A 87 -20.28 -8.95 -12.51
N GLU A 88 -21.24 -9.12 -13.43
CA GLU A 88 -21.46 -10.39 -14.12
C GLU A 88 -20.28 -10.80 -15.00
N THR A 89 -19.64 -9.84 -15.67
CA THR A 89 -18.42 -10.09 -16.44
C THR A 89 -17.29 -10.58 -15.53
N LEU A 90 -17.10 -9.96 -14.37
CA LEU A 90 -16.09 -10.40 -13.40
C LEU A 90 -16.37 -11.81 -12.86
N ARG A 91 -17.62 -12.16 -12.57
CA ARG A 91 -17.99 -13.52 -12.16
C ARG A 91 -17.66 -14.55 -13.24
N LYS A 92 -17.95 -14.25 -14.51
CA LYS A 92 -17.59 -15.11 -15.65
C LYS A 92 -16.08 -15.28 -15.81
N LEU A 93 -15.30 -14.30 -15.37
CA LEU A 93 -13.84 -14.36 -15.34
C LEU A 93 -13.29 -15.08 -14.09
N GLY A 94 -14.14 -15.63 -13.23
CA GLY A 94 -13.74 -16.43 -12.07
C GLY A 94 -13.50 -15.63 -10.79
N PHE A 95 -13.95 -14.37 -10.72
CA PHE A 95 -13.85 -13.56 -9.50
C PHE A 95 -15.07 -13.75 -8.58
N GLU A 96 -14.80 -13.80 -7.28
CA GLU A 96 -15.82 -13.71 -6.24
C GLU A 96 -15.87 -12.27 -5.72
N ILE A 97 -17.01 -11.60 -5.89
CA ILE A 97 -17.18 -10.22 -5.45
C ILE A 97 -17.69 -10.24 -4.01
N MET A 98 -16.85 -9.79 -3.10
CA MET A 98 -17.11 -9.78 -1.68
C MET A 98 -17.70 -8.45 -1.20
N ASP A 99 -18.43 -8.53 -0.09
CA ASP A 99 -18.84 -7.35 0.66
C ASP A 99 -17.65 -6.67 1.37
N GLU A 100 -17.94 -5.53 2.00
CA GLU A 100 -16.93 -4.67 2.61
C GLU A 100 -16.30 -5.23 3.90
N SER A 101 -16.88 -6.30 4.46
CA SER A 101 -16.49 -6.88 5.76
C SER A 101 -15.61 -8.13 5.64
N CYS A 102 -15.52 -8.70 4.43
CA CYS A 102 -14.90 -10.01 4.21
C CYS A 102 -13.38 -9.99 4.00
N GLN A 103 -12.74 -11.14 4.18
CA GLN A 103 -11.35 -11.36 3.76
C GLN A 103 -11.28 -11.44 2.23
N VAL A 104 -10.55 -10.51 1.62
CA VAL A 104 -10.37 -10.41 0.16
C VAL A 104 -8.92 -10.56 -0.23
N ASP A 105 -8.68 -11.07 -1.43
CA ASP A 105 -7.34 -11.15 -2.03
C ASP A 105 -6.95 -9.79 -2.64
N ALA A 106 -7.93 -9.00 -3.11
CA ALA A 106 -7.72 -7.62 -3.57
C ALA A 106 -8.85 -6.65 -3.21
N LEU A 107 -8.49 -5.40 -2.94
CA LEU A 107 -9.37 -4.25 -2.79
C LEU A 107 -9.15 -3.29 -3.96
N VAL A 108 -10.21 -2.94 -4.68
CA VAL A 108 -10.17 -1.97 -5.78
C VAL A 108 -10.70 -0.62 -5.30
N VAL A 109 -9.87 0.41 -5.41
CA VAL A 109 -10.11 1.78 -4.93
C VAL A 109 -9.45 2.80 -5.86
N ASP A 110 -10.06 3.98 -5.99
CA ASP A 110 -9.53 5.12 -6.78
C ASP A 110 -8.40 5.87 -6.07
N ARG A 111 -8.45 5.92 -4.74
CA ARG A 111 -7.50 6.61 -3.86
C ARG A 111 -7.54 6.04 -2.46
N ILE A 112 -6.52 6.32 -1.68
CA ILE A 112 -6.42 5.88 -0.29
C ILE A 112 -7.33 6.74 0.58
N ARG A 113 -8.26 6.07 1.27
CA ARG A 113 -9.10 6.65 2.32
C ARG A 113 -8.89 5.83 3.57
N ARG A 114 -8.64 6.49 4.70
CA ARG A 114 -8.40 5.85 6.01
C ARG A 114 -9.70 5.33 6.62
N THR A 115 -10.31 4.35 5.97
CA THR A 115 -11.53 3.67 6.40
C THR A 115 -11.19 2.33 7.03
N LYS A 116 -12.13 1.78 7.81
CA LYS A 116 -12.04 0.41 8.37
C LYS A 116 -11.64 -0.61 7.31
N LYS A 117 -12.35 -0.61 6.17
CA LYS A 117 -12.11 -1.52 5.04
C LYS A 117 -10.68 -1.44 4.52
N PHE A 118 -10.16 -0.22 4.32
CA PHE A 118 -8.78 -0.02 3.88
C PHE A 118 -7.78 -0.64 4.86
N PHE A 119 -7.91 -0.34 6.15
CA PHE A 119 -7.00 -0.86 7.17
C PHE A 119 -7.08 -2.37 7.30
N MET A 120 -8.27 -2.96 7.31
CA MET A 120 -8.42 -4.41 7.38
C MET A 120 -7.83 -5.13 6.15
N CYS A 121 -8.03 -4.58 4.95
CA CYS A 121 -7.44 -5.13 3.72
C CYS A 121 -5.90 -5.02 3.74
N LEU A 122 -5.37 -3.85 4.09
CA LEU A 122 -3.93 -3.62 4.16
C LEU A 122 -3.27 -4.50 5.22
N ALA A 123 -3.86 -4.59 6.41
CA ALA A 123 -3.37 -5.41 7.52
C ALA A 123 -3.24 -6.91 7.16
N ARG A 124 -4.14 -7.42 6.31
CA ARG A 124 -4.12 -8.80 5.80
C ARG A 124 -3.22 -8.98 4.58
N GLY A 125 -2.59 -7.92 4.08
CA GLY A 125 -1.76 -7.95 2.88
C GLY A 125 -2.54 -8.12 1.59
N ALA A 126 -3.82 -7.74 1.56
CA ALA A 126 -4.61 -7.75 0.32
C ALA A 126 -4.02 -6.76 -0.71
N HIS A 127 -4.10 -7.11 -1.99
CA HIS A 127 -3.67 -6.22 -3.05
C HIS A 127 -4.56 -4.98 -3.12
N ILE A 128 -3.97 -3.79 -3.18
CA ILE A 128 -4.73 -2.54 -3.30
C ILE A 128 -4.54 -2.01 -4.73
N LEU A 129 -5.61 -2.09 -5.53
CA LEU A 129 -5.57 -1.93 -6.98
C LEU A 129 -6.42 -0.75 -7.46
N SER A 130 -6.02 -0.17 -8.58
CA SER A 130 -6.73 0.88 -9.30
C SER A 130 -7.98 0.34 -10.02
N PRO A 131 -9.06 1.14 -10.20
CA PRO A 131 -10.24 0.75 -10.96
C PRO A 131 -9.92 0.37 -12.41
N THR A 132 -8.84 0.92 -12.96
CA THR A 132 -8.36 0.62 -14.32
C THR A 132 -8.09 -0.87 -14.55
N TRP A 133 -7.81 -1.65 -13.49
CA TRP A 133 -7.70 -3.10 -13.57
C TRP A 133 -9.02 -3.74 -14.03
N ILE A 134 -10.10 -3.40 -13.33
CA ILE A 134 -11.45 -3.91 -13.60
C ILE A 134 -11.92 -3.42 -14.98
N GLU A 135 -11.77 -2.13 -15.27
CA GLU A 135 -12.16 -1.53 -16.54
C GLU A 135 -11.47 -2.21 -17.74
N THR A 136 -10.16 -2.48 -17.61
CA THR A 136 -9.40 -3.14 -18.70
C THR A 136 -9.81 -4.60 -18.84
N MET A 137 -10.00 -5.33 -17.74
CA MET A 137 -10.46 -6.73 -17.78
C MET A 137 -11.83 -6.86 -18.44
N ILE A 138 -12.77 -5.95 -18.13
CA ILE A 138 -14.09 -5.92 -18.75
C ILE A 138 -13.98 -5.63 -20.25
N LYS A 139 -13.20 -4.62 -20.63
CA LYS A 139 -12.99 -4.24 -22.03
C LYS A 139 -12.38 -5.36 -22.87
N GLU A 140 -11.40 -6.08 -22.32
CA GLU A 140 -10.70 -7.17 -23.01
C GLU A 140 -11.39 -8.53 -22.83
N ASN A 141 -12.41 -8.61 -21.97
CA ASN A 141 -13.13 -9.82 -21.60
C ASN A 141 -12.20 -10.99 -21.24
N ARG A 142 -11.15 -10.70 -20.46
CA ARG A 142 -10.17 -11.69 -20.01
C ARG A 142 -9.55 -11.29 -18.67
N TYR A 143 -9.02 -12.28 -17.97
CA TYR A 143 -8.22 -12.06 -16.77
C TYR A 143 -6.93 -11.29 -17.10
N LEU A 144 -6.58 -10.33 -16.25
CA LEU A 144 -5.32 -9.58 -16.34
C LEU A 144 -4.54 -9.67 -15.03
N PRO A 145 -3.22 -9.93 -15.09
CA PRO A 145 -2.35 -9.86 -13.90
C PRO A 145 -2.40 -8.49 -13.24
N TYR A 146 -2.38 -8.44 -11.91
CA TYR A 146 -2.63 -7.24 -11.12
C TYR A 146 -1.40 -6.32 -10.97
N GLU A 147 -0.19 -6.80 -11.30
CA GLU A 147 1.10 -6.16 -10.96
C GLU A 147 1.22 -4.73 -11.50
N LYS A 148 0.62 -4.49 -12.67
CA LYS A 148 0.62 -3.20 -13.37
C LYS A 148 -0.46 -2.24 -12.89
N TYR A 149 -1.38 -2.73 -12.06
CA TYR A 149 -2.58 -2.00 -11.64
C TYR A 149 -2.63 -1.70 -10.15
N TYR A 150 -1.54 -1.87 -9.41
CA TYR A 150 -1.46 -1.36 -8.04
C TYR A 150 -1.79 0.12 -8.01
N LEU A 151 -2.59 0.51 -7.01
CA LEU A 151 -2.91 1.90 -6.77
C LEU A 151 -1.62 2.70 -6.51
N GLN A 152 -1.50 3.85 -7.15
CA GLN A 152 -0.44 4.83 -6.89
C GLN A 152 -1.09 6.14 -6.42
N ASP A 153 -1.18 6.34 -5.11
CA ASP A 153 -1.72 7.55 -4.50
C ASP A 153 -0.61 8.34 -3.81
N THR A 154 0.19 9.04 -4.61
CA THR A 154 1.35 9.81 -4.14
C THR A 154 0.97 10.88 -3.13
N ASN A 155 -0.26 11.41 -3.18
CA ASN A 155 -0.74 12.41 -2.23
C ASN A 155 -0.90 11.79 -0.83
N ALA A 156 -1.58 10.65 -0.74
CA ALA A 156 -1.78 9.95 0.52
C ALA A 156 -0.47 9.37 1.06
N GLU A 157 0.35 8.76 0.21
CA GLU A 157 1.66 8.22 0.58
C GLU A 157 2.57 9.29 1.18
N THR A 158 2.63 10.47 0.56
CA THR A 158 3.39 11.62 1.09
C THR A 158 2.78 12.13 2.40
N ARG A 159 1.44 12.29 2.45
CA ARG A 159 0.74 12.83 3.62
C ARG A 159 0.92 11.96 4.86
N TYR A 160 0.87 10.65 4.70
CA TYR A 160 0.92 9.70 5.81
C TYR A 160 2.32 9.08 5.99
N GLY A 161 3.26 9.34 5.08
CA GLY A 161 4.66 8.96 5.17
C GLY A 161 4.86 7.45 5.06
N PHE A 162 4.26 6.81 4.06
CA PHE A 162 4.42 5.38 3.77
C PHE A 162 4.41 5.10 2.27
N GLN A 163 4.78 3.88 1.88
CA GLN A 163 4.65 3.38 0.52
C GLN A 163 3.69 2.20 0.52
N LEU A 164 2.60 2.30 -0.24
CA LEU A 164 1.49 1.35 -0.20
C LEU A 164 1.95 -0.05 -0.62
N ARG A 165 2.67 -0.13 -1.74
CA ARG A 165 3.17 -1.41 -2.27
C ARG A 165 4.09 -2.12 -1.28
N GLU A 166 4.97 -1.37 -0.62
CA GLU A 166 5.87 -1.93 0.39
C GLU A 166 5.11 -2.39 1.63
N SER A 167 4.09 -1.63 2.02
CA SER A 167 3.26 -1.95 3.18
C SER A 167 2.46 -3.24 2.96
N VAL A 168 1.90 -3.43 1.76
CA VAL A 168 1.25 -4.70 1.37
C VAL A 168 2.27 -5.85 1.41
N ARG A 169 3.49 -5.64 0.88
CA ARG A 169 4.55 -6.66 0.88
C ARG A 169 4.91 -7.12 2.29
N LEU A 170 5.10 -6.17 3.21
CA LEU A 170 5.44 -6.46 4.60
C LEU A 170 4.28 -7.11 5.37
N ALA A 171 3.05 -6.64 5.17
CA ALA A 171 1.87 -7.22 5.82
C ALA A 171 1.64 -8.69 5.45
N LYS A 172 2.01 -9.10 4.23
CA LYS A 172 1.97 -10.52 3.80
C LYS A 172 2.99 -11.40 4.53
N GLN A 173 4.07 -10.81 5.06
CA GLN A 173 5.13 -11.55 5.73
C GLN A 173 4.79 -11.79 7.19
N HIS A 174 4.39 -10.72 7.90
CA HIS A 174 4.10 -10.77 9.32
C HIS A 174 2.96 -9.83 9.69
N PRO A 175 1.95 -10.27 10.46
CA PRO A 175 0.93 -9.38 11.01
C PRO A 175 1.56 -8.38 11.99
N ILE A 176 1.27 -7.10 11.82
CA ILE A 176 1.98 -6.03 12.54
C ILE A 176 1.74 -6.03 14.06
N PHE A 177 0.61 -6.56 14.53
CA PHE A 177 0.31 -6.72 15.96
C PHE A 177 0.45 -8.16 16.45
N GLU A 178 1.15 -9.01 15.70
CA GLU A 178 1.46 -10.36 16.16
C GLU A 178 2.11 -10.30 17.55
N ASN A 179 1.64 -11.17 18.46
CA ASN A 179 2.06 -11.25 19.86
C ASN A 179 1.68 -10.08 20.77
N TYR A 180 0.86 -9.12 20.32
CA TYR A 180 0.34 -8.06 21.19
C TYR A 180 -1.09 -8.34 21.66
N LYS A 181 -1.35 -8.01 22.93
CA LYS A 181 -2.70 -7.85 23.47
C LYS A 181 -3.04 -6.37 23.49
N ILE A 182 -4.13 -5.98 22.84
CA ILE A 182 -4.49 -4.58 22.71
C ILE A 182 -5.83 -4.33 23.41
N PHE A 183 -5.82 -3.36 24.31
CA PHE A 183 -7.02 -2.80 24.93
C PHE A 183 -7.32 -1.43 24.31
N CYS A 184 -8.60 -1.12 24.10
CA CYS A 184 -9.04 0.20 23.65
C CYS A 184 -10.06 0.82 24.64
N THR A 185 -10.03 2.14 24.82
CA THR A 185 -11.17 2.87 25.42
C THR A 185 -12.33 3.00 24.43
N LYS A 186 -13.56 3.26 24.91
CA LYS A 186 -14.75 3.32 24.03
C LYS A 186 -14.81 4.55 23.12
N ASP A 187 -14.31 5.69 23.57
CA ASP A 187 -14.45 6.98 22.88
C ASP A 187 -13.34 7.23 21.84
N THR A 188 -12.89 6.17 21.15
CA THR A 188 -11.83 6.24 20.15
C THR A 188 -12.31 6.76 18.81
N SER A 189 -11.37 7.29 18.02
CA SER A 189 -11.57 7.54 16.59
C SER A 189 -10.46 6.85 15.79
N PRO A 190 -10.76 5.78 15.01
CA PRO A 190 -12.08 5.29 14.61
C PRO A 190 -12.90 4.68 15.78
N PRO A 191 -14.22 4.50 15.59
CA PRO A 191 -15.10 3.93 16.61
C PRO A 191 -14.56 2.61 17.17
N TYR A 192 -14.88 2.33 18.43
CA TYR A 192 -14.38 1.16 19.18
C TYR A 192 -14.46 -0.16 18.41
N ASP A 193 -15.63 -0.48 17.84
CA ASP A 193 -15.84 -1.74 17.11
C ASP A 193 -15.04 -1.79 15.80
N ASP A 194 -14.85 -0.65 15.14
CA ASP A 194 -14.01 -0.57 13.95
C ASP A 194 -12.55 -0.80 14.29
N LEU A 195 -12.08 -0.17 15.37
CA LEU A 195 -10.70 -0.33 15.82
C LEU A 195 -10.43 -1.76 16.28
N LYS A 196 -11.39 -2.41 16.95
CA LYS A 196 -11.33 -3.83 17.30
C LYS A 196 -11.11 -4.70 16.07
N ASP A 197 -11.96 -4.56 15.05
CA ASP A 197 -11.85 -5.37 13.83
C ASP A 197 -10.54 -5.10 13.07
N ILE A 198 -10.06 -3.86 13.07
CA ILE A 198 -8.77 -3.47 12.50
C ILE A 198 -7.61 -4.17 13.22
N ILE A 199 -7.62 -4.16 14.56
CA ILE A 199 -6.58 -4.79 15.39
C ILE A 199 -6.54 -6.30 15.15
N GLU A 200 -7.70 -6.95 15.13
CA GLU A 200 -7.80 -8.39 14.91
C GLU A 200 -7.36 -8.76 13.48
N ALA A 201 -7.73 -7.95 12.48
CA ALA A 201 -7.24 -8.13 11.11
C ALA A 201 -5.71 -7.99 10.98
N ALA A 202 -5.09 -7.21 11.86
CA ALA A 202 -3.64 -7.01 11.96
C ALA A 202 -2.91 -8.03 12.86
N GLY A 203 -3.61 -9.09 13.28
CA GLY A 203 -3.05 -10.20 14.06
C GLY A 203 -2.92 -9.95 15.56
N GLY A 204 -3.45 -8.82 16.06
CA GLY A 204 -3.46 -8.49 17.47
C GLY A 204 -4.59 -9.21 18.22
N LYS A 205 -4.36 -9.50 19.50
CA LYS A 205 -5.41 -10.02 20.38
C LYS A 205 -6.13 -8.86 21.06
N PHE A 206 -7.35 -8.57 20.63
CA PHE A 206 -8.17 -7.58 21.31
C PHE A 206 -8.62 -8.08 22.69
N ILE A 207 -8.55 -7.23 23.72
CA ILE A 207 -9.04 -7.52 25.06
C ILE A 207 -9.96 -6.42 25.57
N GLU A 208 -11.06 -6.81 26.21
CA GLU A 208 -12.05 -5.86 26.74
C GLU A 208 -11.74 -5.39 28.16
N LYS A 209 -10.87 -6.12 28.88
CA LYS A 209 -10.55 -5.86 30.29
C LYS A 209 -9.05 -6.04 30.54
N ILE A 210 -8.50 -5.16 31.36
CA ILE A 210 -7.10 -5.21 31.80
C ILE A 210 -7.04 -5.74 33.24
N ASN A 211 -6.07 -6.62 33.52
CA ASN A 211 -5.70 -6.92 34.90
C ASN A 211 -4.71 -5.87 35.42
N LEU A 212 -5.21 -4.88 36.17
CA LEU A 212 -4.44 -3.73 36.65
C LEU A 212 -3.33 -4.10 37.66
N ASN A 213 -3.43 -5.27 38.30
CA ASN A 213 -2.47 -5.72 39.32
C ASN A 213 -1.23 -6.37 38.71
N LYS A 214 -1.36 -6.97 37.53
CA LYS A 214 -0.26 -7.66 36.84
C LYS A 214 -0.45 -7.55 35.32
N PRO A 215 -0.16 -6.39 34.72
CA PRO A 215 -0.24 -6.23 33.28
C PRO A 215 0.77 -7.17 32.58
N GLY A 216 0.34 -7.76 31.46
CA GLY A 216 1.22 -8.56 30.61
C GLY A 216 2.27 -7.68 29.92
N LYS A 217 3.44 -8.24 29.63
CA LYS A 217 4.50 -7.52 28.88
C LYS A 217 4.11 -7.24 27.42
N ASP A 218 3.13 -7.98 26.92
CA ASP A 218 2.55 -7.89 25.59
C ASP A 218 1.35 -6.92 25.51
N LEU A 219 0.98 -6.27 26.61
CA LEU A 219 -0.16 -5.37 26.68
C LEU A 219 0.18 -3.99 26.11
N VAL A 220 -0.67 -3.50 25.21
CA VAL A 220 -0.68 -2.10 24.73
C VAL A 220 -2.09 -1.54 24.93
N CYS A 221 -2.19 -0.31 25.43
CA CYS A 221 -3.47 0.37 25.61
C CYS A 221 -3.58 1.53 24.61
N ILE A 222 -4.52 1.41 23.69
CA ILE A 222 -4.94 2.51 22.82
C ILE A 222 -6.02 3.31 23.55
N VAL A 223 -5.72 4.55 23.88
CA VAL A 223 -6.58 5.37 24.75
C VAL A 223 -6.95 6.64 24.00
N ALA A 224 -8.24 6.96 23.99
CA ALA A 224 -8.71 8.24 23.48
C ALA A 224 -8.15 9.35 24.38
N GLN A 225 -7.70 10.46 23.77
CA GLN A 225 -7.00 11.53 24.46
C GLN A 225 -7.73 12.03 25.72
N VAL A 226 -9.07 12.04 25.70
CA VAL A 226 -9.93 12.48 26.81
C VAL A 226 -9.77 11.62 28.07
N HIS A 227 -9.49 10.33 27.93
CA HIS A 227 -9.33 9.39 29.04
C HIS A 227 -7.88 9.22 29.48
N LYS A 228 -6.92 9.90 28.85
CA LYS A 228 -5.48 9.72 29.10
C LYS A 228 -5.16 9.63 30.60
N ASN A 229 -5.62 10.58 31.40
CA ASN A 229 -5.29 10.69 32.83
C ASN A 229 -5.78 9.48 33.66
N GLU A 230 -6.84 8.79 33.23
CA GLU A 230 -7.35 7.58 33.90
C GLU A 230 -6.36 6.41 33.80
N TYR A 231 -5.42 6.46 32.86
CA TYR A 231 -4.45 5.40 32.56
C TYR A 231 -3.01 5.75 33.00
N GLU A 232 -2.81 6.85 33.72
CA GLU A 232 -1.46 7.28 34.16
C GLU A 232 -0.78 6.23 35.05
N ASP A 233 -1.51 5.60 35.96
CA ASP A 233 -0.96 4.57 36.85
C ASP A 233 -0.53 3.30 36.11
N LEU A 234 -1.20 2.96 35.00
CA LEU A 234 -0.76 1.88 34.11
C LEU A 234 0.51 2.27 33.35
N CYS A 235 0.61 3.52 32.90
CA CYS A 235 1.82 4.04 32.29
C CYS A 235 3.02 3.97 33.26
N LYS A 236 2.84 4.35 34.53
CA LYS A 236 3.87 4.24 35.58
C LYS A 236 4.33 2.80 35.84
N LYS A 237 3.45 1.82 35.58
CA LYS A 237 3.76 0.38 35.64
C LYS A 237 4.45 -0.14 34.37
N GLY A 238 4.76 0.73 33.41
CA GLY A 238 5.45 0.39 32.16
C GLY A 238 4.56 -0.11 31.03
N VAL A 239 3.23 0.04 31.15
CA VAL A 239 2.31 -0.29 30.05
C VAL A 239 2.28 0.86 29.05
N PRO A 240 2.52 0.61 27.74
CA PRO A 240 2.39 1.64 26.73
C PRO A 240 0.95 2.16 26.62
N ILE A 241 0.77 3.46 26.83
CA ILE A 241 -0.50 4.15 26.62
C ILE A 241 -0.35 5.05 25.40
N VAL A 242 -1.01 4.70 24.30
CA VAL A 242 -0.81 5.30 22.98
C VAL A 242 -2.13 5.79 22.37
N SER A 243 -2.06 6.71 21.42
CA SER A 243 -3.23 7.16 20.65
C SER A 243 -3.64 6.13 19.58
N GLU A 244 -4.81 6.33 18.97
CA GLU A 244 -5.35 5.52 17.88
C GLU A 244 -4.45 5.51 16.65
N GLU A 245 -3.69 6.60 16.44
CA GLU A 245 -2.70 6.70 15.36
C GLU A 245 -1.59 5.66 15.48
N PHE A 246 -1.33 5.13 16.69
CA PHE A 246 -0.46 3.96 16.84
C PHE A 246 -0.91 2.80 15.98
N ALA A 247 -2.22 2.51 15.96
CA ALA A 247 -2.74 1.42 15.16
C ALA A 247 -2.76 1.78 13.68
N LEU A 248 -3.34 2.93 13.35
CA LEU A 248 -3.57 3.31 11.96
C LEU A 248 -2.26 3.61 11.20
N SER A 249 -1.36 4.36 11.82
CA SER A 249 -0.03 4.64 11.28
C SER A 249 0.83 3.38 11.30
N GLY A 250 0.71 2.56 12.35
CA GLY A 250 1.40 1.27 12.47
C GLY A 250 1.10 0.33 11.31
N ILE A 251 -0.18 0.16 10.96
CA ILE A 251 -0.62 -0.62 9.80
C ILE A 251 -0.20 0.05 8.49
N SER A 252 -0.34 1.38 8.37
CA SER A 252 0.01 2.08 7.13
C SER A 252 1.50 1.96 6.82
N LYS A 253 2.37 2.02 7.84
CA LYS A 253 3.83 2.02 7.70
C LYS A 253 4.45 0.64 7.89
N GLN A 254 3.67 -0.32 8.36
CA GLN A 254 4.14 -1.62 8.84
C GLN A 254 5.28 -1.48 9.86
N LYS A 255 5.11 -0.54 10.80
CA LYS A 255 6.08 -0.22 11.86
C LYS A 255 5.38 0.32 13.10
N LEU A 256 5.64 -0.29 14.26
CA LEU A 256 5.15 0.20 15.55
C LEU A 256 6.07 1.28 16.11
N ASP A 257 5.52 2.46 16.39
CA ASP A 257 6.25 3.59 16.97
C ASP A 257 5.61 3.99 18.31
N PHE A 258 6.12 3.40 19.39
CA PHE A 258 5.57 3.62 20.73
C PHE A 258 5.84 5.02 21.25
N GLU A 259 6.94 5.66 20.82
CA GLU A 259 7.32 6.99 21.29
C GLU A 259 6.49 8.07 20.59
N ALA A 260 6.38 7.99 19.25
CA ALA A 260 5.66 8.98 18.47
C ALA A 260 4.18 9.08 18.84
N PHE A 261 3.58 7.97 19.26
CA PHE A 261 2.15 7.89 19.59
C PHE A 261 1.88 7.76 21.09
N SER A 262 2.89 7.85 21.95
CA SER A 262 2.69 7.84 23.40
C SER A 262 1.87 9.04 23.84
N LEU A 263 0.84 8.79 24.65
CA LEU A 263 0.07 9.87 25.26
C LEU A 263 0.83 10.54 26.39
N PHE A 264 1.74 9.82 27.05
CA PHE A 264 2.57 10.35 28.11
C PHE A 264 4.00 10.52 27.59
N GLN A 265 4.45 11.77 27.51
CA GLN A 265 5.85 12.05 27.25
C GLN A 265 6.65 11.68 28.49
N ASN A 266 7.73 10.92 28.32
CA ASN A 266 8.74 10.80 29.36
C ASN A 266 9.28 12.20 29.62
N VAL A 267 8.90 12.79 30.75
CA VAL A 267 9.59 13.96 31.29
C VAL A 267 10.96 13.45 31.70
N ALA A 268 11.91 13.45 30.76
CA ALA A 268 13.32 13.29 31.08
C ALA A 268 13.63 14.37 32.12
N THR A 269 13.79 13.96 33.37
CA THR A 269 14.14 14.84 34.47
C THR A 269 15.50 15.42 34.13
N THR A 270 15.53 16.67 33.67
CA THR A 270 16.75 17.45 33.59
C THR A 270 17.18 17.73 35.03
N VAL A 271 17.91 16.78 35.61
CA VAL A 271 18.74 17.03 36.78
C VAL A 271 19.77 18.07 36.33
N LYS A 272 19.51 19.34 36.67
CA LYS A 272 20.52 20.38 36.61
C LYS A 272 21.72 19.89 37.43
N PRO A 273 22.95 19.87 36.88
CA PRO A 273 24.11 19.69 37.73
C PRO A 273 24.18 20.92 38.64
N THR A 274 23.93 20.69 39.93
CA THR A 274 24.27 21.61 41.01
C THR A 274 25.79 21.76 41.02
N GLY A 275 26.30 22.76 40.30
CA GLY A 275 27.66 23.24 40.43
C GLY A 275 27.77 24.09 41.69
N SER A 276 28.20 23.47 42.78
CA SER A 276 28.61 24.13 44.03
C SER A 276 30.14 24.16 44.12
N LYS A 277 30.73 25.33 43.86
CA LYS A 277 31.77 26.04 44.62
C LYS A 277 32.48 27.07 43.74
#